data_AF-A0A2M7DQN3-F1
#
_entry.id   AF-A0A2M7DQN3-F1
#
_cell.length_a   1.000
_cell.length_b   1.000
_cell.length_c   1.000
_cell.angle_alpha   90.00
_cell.angle_beta   90.00
_cell.angle_gamma   90.00
#
_symmetry.space_group_name_H-M   'P 1'
#
loop_
_entity.id
_entity.type
_entity.pdbx_description
1 polymer ?
#
loop_
_entity_poly.entity_id
_entity_poly.type
_entity_poly.pdbx_seq_one_letter_code
_entity_poly.pdbx_strand_id
1 'polypeptide(L)'
;MVSKDPKDIFNDAKSKTLSKVRQEVNAYARTHSGFSNLSENNRNLLAYEINKLADKKYKVSGSTLRREEYGLWKKRGKLGLTKQDLKDIDKILKKAI
;
A
#
# COMPACT_ATOMS: atom_id res chain seq x y z
N MET A 1 6.31 19.22 4.28
CA MET A 1 5.31 18.22 4.70
C MET A 1 6.06 17.03 5.28
N VAL A 2 5.82 16.68 6.54
CA VAL A 2 6.37 15.46 7.13
C VAL A 2 5.57 14.28 6.57
N SER A 3 6.25 13.31 5.97
CA SER A 3 5.60 12.08 5.53
C SER A 3 5.28 11.23 6.75
N LYS A 4 4.05 10.74 6.83
CA LYS A 4 3.65 9.76 7.84
C LYS A 4 4.25 8.40 7.56
N ASP A 5 4.51 7.64 8.61
CA ASP A 5 4.92 6.24 8.50
C ASP A 5 3.78 5.37 7.95
N PRO A 6 4.08 4.22 7.30
CA PRO A 6 3.05 3.33 6.75
C PRO A 6 2.00 2.89 7.77
N LYS A 7 2.40 2.72 9.03
CA LYS A 7 1.53 2.34 10.14
C LYS A 7 0.49 3.43 10.45
N ASP A 8 0.90 4.69 10.44
CA ASP A 8 0.00 5.82 10.67
C ASP A 8 -0.97 5.98 9.51
N ILE A 9 -0.47 5.83 8.27
CA ILE A 9 -1.32 5.86 7.06
C ILE A 9 -2.40 4.78 7.15
N PHE A 10 -2.05 3.56 7.60
CA PHE A 10 -2.99 2.46 7.74
C PHE A 10 -4.03 2.68 8.84
N ASN A 11 -3.61 3.15 10.01
CA ASN A 11 -4.52 3.45 11.12
C ASN A 11 -5.53 4.53 10.74
N ASP A 12 -5.05 5.57 10.07
CA ASP A 12 -5.87 6.69 9.61
C ASP A 12 -6.78 6.31 8.42
N ALA A 13 -6.42 5.29 7.65
CA ALA A 13 -7.17 4.91 6.45
C ALA A 13 -8.61 4.50 6.75
N LYS A 14 -8.92 4.04 7.98
CA LYS A 14 -10.29 3.73 8.43
C LYS A 14 -11.22 4.94 8.46
N SER A 15 -10.69 6.12 8.75
CA SER A 15 -11.48 7.35 8.94
C SER A 15 -11.34 8.33 7.77
N LYS A 16 -10.62 7.94 6.71
CA LYS A 16 -10.29 8.79 5.57
C LYS A 16 -10.82 8.24 4.25
N THR A 17 -11.09 9.17 3.34
CA THR A 17 -11.40 8.83 1.95
C THR A 17 -10.15 8.30 1.25
N LEU A 18 -10.36 7.45 0.23
CA LEU A 18 -9.29 6.94 -0.62
C LEU A 18 -8.39 8.04 -1.20
N SER A 19 -8.96 9.22 -1.51
CA SER A 19 -8.18 10.38 -1.99
C SER A 19 -7.15 10.86 -0.97
N LYS A 20 -7.52 10.97 0.30
CA LYS A 20 -6.59 11.35 1.38
C LYS A 20 -5.52 10.29 1.61
N VAL A 21 -5.90 9.01 1.58
CA VAL A 21 -4.93 7.89 1.69
C VAL A 21 -3.93 7.93 0.53
N ARG A 22 -4.38 8.20 -0.70
CA ARG A 22 -3.49 8.36 -1.87
C ARG A 22 -2.49 9.49 -1.69
N GLN A 23 -2.93 10.64 -1.16
CA GLN A 23 -2.03 11.77 -0.90
C GLN A 23 -0.94 11.39 0.11
N GLU A 24 -1.29 10.68 1.17
CA GLU A 24 -0.33 10.24 2.19
C GLU A 24 0.64 9.19 1.65
N VAL A 25 0.16 8.21 0.88
CA VAL A 25 1.02 7.22 0.20
C VAL A 25 1.98 7.90 -0.79
N ASN A 26 1.49 8.87 -1.57
CA ASN A 26 2.33 9.63 -2.50
C ASN A 26 3.39 10.47 -1.77
N ALA A 27 3.04 11.10 -0.65
CA ALA A 27 3.98 11.85 0.17
C ALA A 27 5.06 10.93 0.78
N TYR A 28 4.67 9.74 1.25
CA TYR A 28 5.60 8.73 1.77
C TYR A 28 6.55 8.23 0.68
N ALA A 29 6.05 7.83 -0.48
CA ALA A 29 6.88 7.31 -1.57
C ALA A 29 7.88 8.35 -2.12
N ARG A 30 7.53 9.64 -2.11
CA ARG A 30 8.44 10.73 -2.54
C ARG A 30 9.57 11.02 -1.57
N THR A 31 9.32 10.80 -0.28
CA THR A 31 10.28 11.09 0.80
C THR A 31 11.16 9.90 1.14
N HIS A 32 10.74 8.70 0.76
CA HIS A 32 11.47 7.45 1.02
C HIS A 32 11.99 6.87 -0.30
N SER A 33 13.29 7.11 -0.56
CA SER A 33 13.99 6.69 -1.79
C SER A 33 13.87 5.19 -2.10
N GLY A 34 13.69 4.34 -1.09
CA GLY A 34 13.44 2.90 -1.28
C GLY A 34 12.12 2.56 -2.00
N PHE A 35 11.23 3.54 -2.18
CA PHE A 35 9.92 3.38 -2.84
C PHE A 35 9.71 4.33 -4.01
N SER A 36 10.75 5.07 -4.44
CA SER A 36 10.67 6.00 -5.55
C SER A 36 10.35 5.34 -6.89
N ASN A 37 10.61 4.03 -7.00
CA ASN A 37 10.32 3.23 -8.19
C ASN A 37 8.83 2.93 -8.39
N LEU A 38 8.00 3.10 -7.35
CA LEU A 38 6.57 2.91 -7.50
C LEU A 38 6.01 3.99 -8.42
N SER A 39 5.56 3.59 -9.61
CA SER A 39 4.82 4.47 -10.52
C SER A 39 3.57 5.05 -9.85
N GLU A 40 3.02 6.12 -10.39
CA GLU A 40 1.78 6.71 -9.85
C GLU A 40 0.63 5.70 -9.80
N ASN A 41 0.49 4.88 -10.83
CA ASN A 41 -0.49 3.80 -10.87
C ASN A 41 -0.28 2.80 -9.72
N ASN A 42 0.98 2.44 -9.45
CA ASN A 42 1.32 1.49 -8.39
C ASN A 42 1.11 2.08 -6.98
N ARG A 43 1.37 3.39 -6.81
CA ARG A 43 1.05 4.12 -5.57
C ARG A 43 -0.45 4.21 -5.34
N ASN A 44 -1.24 4.42 -6.40
CA ASN A 44 -2.71 4.41 -6.32
C ASN A 44 -3.26 3.03 -5.95
N LEU A 45 -2.67 1.96 -6.48
CA LEU A 45 -3.00 0.59 -6.11
C LEU A 45 -2.66 0.29 -4.65
N LEU A 46 -1.48 0.70 -4.19
CA LEU A 46 -1.08 0.57 -2.79
C LEU A 46 -2.06 1.29 -1.84
N ALA A 47 -2.46 2.52 -2.18
CA ALA A 47 -3.45 3.25 -1.40
C ALA A 47 -4.81 2.54 -1.36
N TYR A 48 -5.22 1.92 -2.46
CA TYR A 48 -6.44 1.11 -2.51
C TYR A 48 -6.34 -0.12 -1.61
N GLU A 49 -5.23 -0.88 -1.67
CA GLU A 49 -5.05 -2.04 -0.80
C GLU A 49 -4.94 -1.66 0.68
N ILE A 50 -4.28 -0.54 1.02
CA ILE A 50 -4.25 -0.01 2.39
C ILE A 50 -5.67 0.30 2.87
N ASN A 51 -6.46 1.04 2.08
CA ASN A 51 -7.82 1.42 2.47
C ASN A 51 -8.74 0.20 2.62
N LYS A 52 -8.67 -0.75 1.67
CA LYS A 52 -9.40 -2.02 1.70
C LYS A 52 -9.03 -2.89 2.91
N LEU A 53 -7.74 -2.95 3.27
CA LEU A 53 -7.28 -3.72 4.42
C LEU A 53 -7.62 -3.03 5.75
N ALA A 54 -7.56 -1.71 5.79
CA ALA A 54 -7.96 -0.92 6.95
C ALA A 54 -9.46 -1.06 7.24
N ASP A 55 -10.31 -1.14 6.21
CA ASP A 55 -11.77 -1.31 6.36
C ASP A 55 -12.18 -2.69 6.91
N LYS A 56 -11.26 -3.67 6.93
CA LYS A 56 -11.56 -4.97 7.55
C LYS A 56 -11.77 -4.79 9.06
N LYS A 57 -12.95 -5.24 9.53
CA LYS A 57 -13.36 -5.21 10.96
C LYS A 57 -12.40 -5.95 11.90
N TYR A 58 -11.57 -6.86 11.37
CA TYR A 58 -10.65 -7.69 12.13
C TYR A 58 -9.19 -7.32 11.86
N LYS A 59 -8.31 -7.61 12.83
CA LYS A 59 -6.86 -7.43 12.68
C LYS A 59 -6.38 -8.19 11.45
N VAL A 60 -5.70 -7.50 10.54
CA VAL A 60 -5.19 -8.11 9.30
C VAL A 60 -4.15 -9.16 9.68
N SER A 61 -4.44 -10.43 9.40
CA SER A 61 -3.53 -11.54 9.66
C SER A 61 -2.44 -11.63 8.59
N GLY A 62 -1.30 -12.24 8.92
CA GLY A 62 -0.26 -12.55 7.93
C GLY A 62 -0.74 -13.50 6.81
N SER A 63 -1.77 -14.32 7.05
CA SER A 63 -2.41 -15.13 6.01
C SER A 63 -3.26 -14.30 5.05
N THR A 64 -3.90 -13.24 5.56
CA THR A 64 -4.62 -12.27 4.73
C THR A 64 -3.65 -11.53 3.82
N LEU A 65 -2.54 -11.03 4.36
CA LEU A 65 -1.51 -10.35 3.56
C LEU A 65 -0.96 -11.25 2.45
N ARG A 66 -0.59 -12.50 2.77
CA ARG A 66 -0.11 -13.46 1.75
C ARG A 66 -1.13 -13.73 0.64
N ARG A 67 -2.43 -13.75 0.97
CA ARG A 67 -3.49 -13.94 -0.03
C ARG A 67 -3.61 -12.74 -0.97
N GLU A 68 -3.57 -11.53 -0.43
CA GLU A 68 -3.61 -10.30 -1.25
C GLU A 68 -2.34 -10.19 -2.11
N GLU A 69 -1.17 -10.46 -1.53
CA GLU A 69 0.12 -10.51 -2.24
C GLU A 69 0.06 -11.49 -3.43
N TYR A 70 -0.43 -12.70 -3.21
CA TYR A 70 -0.61 -13.70 -4.27
C TYR A 70 -1.59 -13.22 -5.35
N GLY A 71 -2.67 -12.54 -4.96
CA GLY A 71 -3.62 -11.93 -5.87
C GLY A 71 -3.00 -10.86 -6.77
N LEU A 72 -2.19 -9.97 -6.19
CA LEU A 72 -1.42 -8.95 -6.91
C LEU A 72 -0.39 -9.60 -7.85
N TRP A 73 0.33 -10.61 -7.37
CA TRP A 73 1.32 -11.34 -8.15
C TRP A 73 0.72 -12.01 -9.39
N LYS A 74 -0.46 -12.64 -9.27
CA LYS A 74 -1.17 -13.29 -10.37
C LYS A 74 -1.66 -12.27 -11.41
N LYS A 75 -2.05 -11.08 -10.96
CA LYS A 75 -2.56 -10.00 -11.82
C LYS A 75 -1.48 -9.03 -12.31
N ARG A 76 -0.22 -9.23 -11.91
CA ARG A 76 0.87 -8.25 -12.10
C ARG A 76 1.00 -7.73 -13.54
N GLY A 77 0.89 -8.60 -14.54
CA GLY A 77 1.00 -8.21 -15.95
C GLY A 77 -0.14 -7.29 -16.41
N LYS A 78 -1.37 -7.54 -15.91
CA LYS A 78 -2.54 -6.69 -16.18
C LYS A 78 -2.48 -5.35 -15.43
N LEU A 79 -1.83 -5.36 -14.26
CA LEU A 79 -1.69 -4.19 -13.40
C LEU A 79 -0.44 -3.35 -13.72
N GLY A 80 0.39 -3.77 -14.67
CA GLY A 80 1.66 -3.09 -14.97
C GLY A 80 2.69 -3.16 -13.83
N LEU A 81 2.59 -4.17 -12.96
CA LEU A 81 3.47 -4.35 -11.80
C LEU A 81 4.71 -5.16 -12.18
N THR A 82 5.88 -4.60 -11.92
CA THR A 82 7.13 -5.35 -11.94
C THR A 82 7.28 -6.22 -10.69
N LYS A 83 8.26 -7.14 -10.71
CA LYS A 83 8.63 -7.89 -9.49
C LYS A 83 9.10 -6.96 -8.37
N GLN A 84 9.73 -5.84 -8.72
CA GLN A 84 10.21 -4.87 -7.74
C GLN A 84 9.05 -4.11 -7.10
N ASP A 85 8.07 -3.68 -7.90
CA ASP A 85 6.85 -3.03 -7.38
C ASP A 85 6.12 -3.92 -6.36
N LEU A 86 5.99 -5.21 -6.66
CA LEU A 86 5.35 -6.17 -5.74
C LEU A 86 6.11 -6.27 -4.42
N LYS A 87 7.45 -6.33 -4.47
CA LYS A 87 8.29 -6.35 -3.25
C LYS A 87 8.15 -5.07 -2.45
N ASP A 88 8.06 -3.93 -3.14
CA ASP A 88 7.97 -2.62 -2.50
C ASP A 88 6.59 -2.42 -1.85
N ILE A 89 5.51 -2.80 -2.53
CA ILE A 89 4.15 -2.84 -1.98
C ILE A 89 4.08 -3.77 -0.76
N ASP A 90 4.62 -4.98 -0.87
CA ASP A 90 4.63 -5.96 0.24
C ASP A 90 5.38 -5.42 1.47
N LYS A 91 6.55 -4.81 1.28
CA LYS A 91 7.31 -4.17 2.36
C LYS A 91 6.51 -3.06 3.04
N ILE A 92 5.80 -2.22 2.29
CA ILE A 92 4.99 -1.14 2.88
C ILE A 92 3.83 -1.74 3.67
N LEU A 93 3.10 -2.70 3.10
CA LEU A 93 1.97 -3.35 3.78
C LEU A 93 2.40 -4.06 5.08
N LYS A 94 3.55 -4.73 5.08
CA LYS A 94 4.12 -5.36 6.28
C LYS A 94 4.57 -4.37 7.34
N LYS A 95 5.02 -3.16 6.96
CA LYS A 95 5.33 -2.08 7.90
C LYS A 95 4.08 -1.41 8.47
N ALA A 96 2.96 -1.54 7.77
CA ALA A 96 1.72 -0.86 8.10
C ALA A 96 0.86 -1.59 9.16
N ILE A 97 1.04 -2.90 9.32
CA ILE A 97 0.24 -3.81 10.18
C ILE A 97 1.10 -4.36 11.32
#